data_AF-A0A7V3HCL2-F1
#
_entry.id   AF-A0A7V3HCL2-F1
#
_cell.length_a   1.000
_cell.length_b   1.000
_cell.length_c   1.000
_cell.angle_alpha   90.00
_cell.angle_beta   90.00
_cell.angle_gamma   90.00
#
_symmetry.space_group_name_H-M   'P 1'
#
loop_
_entity.id
_entity.type
_entity.pdbx_description
1 polymer ?
#
loop_
_entity_poly.entity_id
_entity_poly.type
_entity_poly.pdbx_seq_one_letter_code
_entity_poly.pdbx_strand_id
1 'polypeptide(L)'
;MRLLFIFISFGKKLWLFGEAFAQTLYKIMLANHSRIKNLLISLLPIIIFTIFVIYKIQDNVSLADLKKTKKTFNLQKEENEEEIKDNNKFYSSGLEIKGNENFKKQITQALKLIWLYDRDTFYFIKRNVFEIRNENRTTFYLDEKIPVIAVSEEKANQSPSWVAGIIVHNAWHAYYELGKKRKKMPEVPPPGQEGSFFKDKFPNPLQRETKTLNDLFDIEEKASLAQIKILQEIGAPPSEIKKIVNRKKDDFSLSHDGNYIVNP
;
A
#
# COMPACT_ATOMS: atom_id res chain seq x y z
N MET A 1 6.69 19.66 -36.53
CA MET A 1 7.54 20.86 -36.34
C MET A 1 7.42 21.56 -34.98
N ARG A 2 6.25 21.63 -34.31
CA ARG A 2 6.10 22.34 -33.01
C ARG A 2 6.95 21.78 -31.85
N LEU A 3 7.20 20.48 -31.79
CA LEU A 3 8.01 19.85 -30.73
C LEU A 3 9.51 20.22 -30.82
N LEU A 4 10.05 20.45 -32.02
CA LEU A 4 11.47 20.80 -32.20
C LEU A 4 11.79 22.20 -31.63
N PHE A 5 10.84 23.13 -31.72
CA PHE A 5 10.98 24.49 -31.18
C PHE A 5 10.99 24.54 -29.64
N ILE A 6 10.27 23.62 -28.98
CA ILE A 6 10.25 23.55 -27.51
C ILE A 6 11.61 23.11 -26.97
N PHE A 7 12.26 22.13 -27.60
CA PHE A 7 13.59 21.67 -27.18
C PHE A 7 14.68 22.72 -27.36
N ILE A 8 14.67 23.47 -28.47
CA ILE A 8 15.65 24.53 -28.73
C ILE A 8 15.46 25.70 -27.73
N SER A 9 14.21 26.05 -27.42
CA SER A 9 13.88 27.10 -26.44
C SER A 9 14.31 26.71 -25.02
N PHE A 10 14.11 25.45 -24.64
CA PHE A 10 14.52 24.95 -23.32
C PHE A 10 16.05 24.91 -23.18
N GLY A 11 16.77 24.45 -24.21
CA GLY A 11 18.24 24.43 -24.21
C GLY A 11 18.86 25.82 -24.05
N LYS A 12 18.30 26.83 -24.72
CA LYS A 12 18.80 28.22 -24.62
C LYS A 12 18.57 28.83 -23.24
N LYS A 13 17.42 28.54 -22.60
CA LYS A 13 17.15 28.96 -21.21
C LYS A 13 18.08 28.28 -20.20
N LEU A 14 18.36 26.99 -20.39
CA LEU A 14 19.29 26.25 -19.53
C LEU A 14 20.72 26.81 -19.62
N TRP A 15 21.16 27.15 -20.83
CA TRP A 15 22.48 27.72 -21.08
C TRP A 15 22.65 29.10 -20.42
N LEU A 16 21.68 30.00 -20.61
CA LEU A 16 21.68 31.33 -19.98
C LEU A 16 21.62 31.26 -18.45
N PHE A 17 20.88 30.29 -17.90
CA PHE A 17 20.87 30.06 -16.46
C PHE A 17 22.24 29.60 -15.94
N GLY A 18 22.92 28.73 -16.68
CA GLY A 18 24.28 28.30 -16.37
C GLY A 18 25.29 29.45 -16.32
N GLU A 19 25.25 30.37 -17.27
CA GLU A 19 26.14 31.54 -17.30
C GLU A 19 25.87 32.49 -16.12
N ALA A 20 24.60 32.80 -15.84
CA ALA A 20 24.23 33.67 -14.73
C ALA A 20 24.62 33.05 -13.37
N PHE A 21 24.45 31.74 -13.22
CA PHE A 21 24.84 31.01 -12.02
C PHE A 21 26.37 31.00 -11.83
N ALA A 22 27.12 30.74 -12.91
CA ALA A 22 28.59 30.76 -12.88
C ALA A 22 29.14 32.15 -12.52
N GLN A 23 28.60 33.23 -13.07
CA GLN A 23 29.00 34.59 -12.74
C GLN A 23 28.68 34.97 -11.29
N THR A 24 27.54 34.50 -10.78
CA THR A 24 27.13 34.73 -9.39
C THR A 24 28.07 33.99 -8.42
N LEU A 25 28.38 32.72 -8.72
CA LEU A 25 29.36 31.95 -7.96
C LEU A 25 30.75 32.59 -7.98
N TYR A 26 31.20 33.11 -9.13
CA TYR A 26 32.48 33.78 -9.26
C TYR A 26 32.58 35.05 -8.40
N LYS A 27 31.52 35.87 -8.39
CA LYS A 27 31.45 37.08 -7.53
C LYS A 27 31.46 36.72 -6.04
N ILE A 28 30.74 35.66 -5.65
CA ILE A 28 30.75 35.16 -4.26
C ILE A 28 32.16 34.66 -3.91
N MET A 29 32.83 33.95 -4.82
CA MET A 29 34.21 33.47 -4.67
C MET A 29 35.22 34.59 -4.40
N LEU A 30 35.12 35.69 -5.13
CA LEU A 30 36.01 36.84 -4.94
C LEU A 30 35.74 37.60 -3.64
N ALA A 31 34.47 37.70 -3.22
CA ALA A 31 34.09 38.50 -2.05
C ALA A 31 34.45 37.87 -0.70
N ASN A 32 34.68 36.55 -0.63
CA ASN A 32 34.82 35.84 0.65
C ASN A 32 35.85 34.71 0.60
N HIS A 33 37.01 34.99 0.01
CA HIS A 33 38.08 34.00 -0.24
C HIS A 33 38.50 33.19 1.01
N SER A 34 38.49 33.76 2.21
CA SER A 34 38.82 33.05 3.46
C SER A 34 37.70 32.14 3.97
N ARG A 35 36.43 32.58 3.92
CA ARG A 35 35.27 31.78 4.34
C ARG A 35 34.99 30.62 3.38
N ILE A 36 35.28 30.81 2.09
CA ILE A 36 35.04 29.80 1.06
C ILE A 36 36.05 28.66 1.14
N LYS A 37 37.30 28.93 1.52
CA LYS A 37 38.27 27.87 1.81
C LYS A 37 37.77 26.92 2.90
N ASN A 38 37.19 27.45 3.98
CA ASN A 38 36.66 26.62 5.07
C ASN A 38 35.41 25.84 4.65
N LEU A 39 34.54 26.44 3.84
CA LEU A 39 33.38 25.74 3.24
C LEU A 39 33.81 24.61 2.31
N LEU A 40 34.79 24.84 1.43
CA LEU A 40 35.31 23.81 0.52
C LEU A 40 35.95 22.65 1.28
N ILE A 41 36.71 22.94 2.34
CA ILE A 41 37.29 21.91 3.23
C ILE A 41 36.18 21.09 3.90
N SER A 42 35.09 21.73 4.33
CA SER A 42 33.94 21.03 4.96
C SER A 42 33.12 20.17 4.00
N LEU A 43 33.08 20.54 2.71
CA LEU A 43 32.32 19.82 1.66
C LEU A 43 33.12 18.68 1.02
N LEU A 44 34.45 18.74 1.08
CA LEU A 44 35.35 17.72 0.55
C LEU A 44 34.99 16.27 0.98
N PRO A 45 34.72 15.95 2.26
CA PRO A 45 34.36 14.59 2.67
C PRO A 45 33.04 14.11 2.06
N ILE A 46 32.07 15.01 1.85
CA ILE A 46 30.77 14.66 1.24
C ILE A 46 30.97 14.28 -0.23
N ILE A 47 31.80 15.03 -0.96
CA ILE A 47 32.12 14.74 -2.37
C ILE A 47 32.89 13.43 -2.51
N ILE A 48 33.85 13.17 -1.62
CA ILE A 48 34.59 11.89 -1.60
C ILE A 48 33.62 10.73 -1.32
N PHE A 49 32.69 10.89 -0.37
CA PHE A 49 31.70 9.87 -0.04
C PHE A 49 30.73 9.58 -1.20
N THR A 50 30.24 10.61 -1.89
CA THR A 50 29.34 10.42 -3.05
C THR A 50 30.03 9.71 -4.20
N ILE A 51 31.29 10.08 -4.51
CA ILE A 51 32.09 9.39 -5.53
C ILE A 51 32.32 7.92 -5.14
N PHE A 52 32.63 7.65 -3.86
CA PHE A 52 32.83 6.28 -3.37
C PHE A 52 31.56 5.42 -3.47
N VAL A 53 30.39 5.96 -3.12
CA VAL A 53 29.10 5.26 -3.25
C VAL A 53 28.81 4.95 -4.72
N ILE A 54 29.02 5.90 -5.63
CA ILE A 54 28.81 5.68 -7.07
C ILE A 54 29.75 4.59 -7.58
N TYR A 55 31.03 4.63 -7.22
CA TYR A 55 32.02 3.63 -7.59
C TYR A 55 31.64 2.23 -7.09
N LYS A 56 31.22 2.11 -5.82
CA LYS A 56 30.74 0.84 -5.25
C LYS A 56 29.47 0.30 -5.89
N ILE A 57 28.58 1.17 -6.35
CA ILE A 57 27.40 0.74 -7.10
C ILE A 57 27.80 0.27 -8.51
N GLN A 58 28.74 0.95 -9.18
CA GLN A 58 29.20 0.57 -10.52
C GLN A 58 29.89 -0.79 -10.56
N ASP A 59 30.74 -1.11 -9.57
CA ASP A 59 31.43 -2.41 -9.53
C ASP A 59 30.49 -3.61 -9.36
N ASN A 60 29.28 -3.39 -8.83
CA ASN A 60 28.31 -4.46 -8.57
C ASN A 60 27.20 -4.57 -9.62
N VAL A 61 27.15 -3.68 -10.61
CA VAL A 61 26.11 -3.67 -11.64
C VAL A 61 26.75 -3.95 -13.00
N SER A 62 26.70 -5.21 -13.44
CA SER A 62 27.18 -5.55 -14.78
C SER A 62 26.28 -4.87 -15.82
N LEU A 63 26.89 -4.14 -16.75
CA LEU A 63 26.18 -3.56 -17.90
C LEU A 63 25.48 -4.63 -18.77
N ALA A 64 25.90 -5.90 -18.62
CA ALA A 64 25.25 -7.04 -19.26
C ALA A 64 23.86 -7.35 -18.67
N ASP A 65 23.64 -7.10 -17.38
CA ASP A 65 22.34 -7.32 -16.73
C ASP A 65 21.32 -6.22 -17.10
N LEU A 66 21.77 -4.98 -17.27
CA LEU A 66 20.90 -3.87 -17.71
C LEU A 66 20.41 -4.03 -19.15
N LYS A 67 21.12 -4.79 -20.00
CA LYS A 67 20.72 -5.04 -21.40
C LYS A 67 19.75 -6.22 -21.54
N LYS A 68 19.74 -7.17 -20.60
CA LYS A 68 18.78 -8.30 -20.58
C LYS A 68 17.36 -7.86 -20.18
N THR A 69 17.21 -6.87 -19.30
CA THR A 69 15.88 -6.43 -18.82
C THR A 69 15.01 -5.77 -19.89
N LYS A 70 15.61 -5.24 -20.98
CA LYS A 70 14.84 -4.52 -22.02
C LYS A 70 14.30 -5.43 -23.14
N LYS A 71 14.81 -6.66 -23.29
CA LYS A 71 14.40 -7.56 -24.40
C LYS A 71 13.26 -8.53 -24.03
N THR A 72 13.02 -8.76 -22.74
CA THR A 72 11.96 -9.68 -22.28
C THR A 72 10.59 -9.00 -22.08
N PHE A 73 10.53 -7.66 -22.15
CA PHE A 73 9.29 -6.92 -21.89
C PHE A 73 8.35 -6.77 -23.10
N ASN A 74 8.76 -7.21 -24.29
CA ASN A 74 7.99 -7.07 -25.53
C ASN A 74 7.52 -8.41 -26.15
N LEU A 75 7.66 -9.53 -25.44
CA LEU A 75 7.29 -10.87 -25.96
C LEU A 75 6.19 -11.58 -25.14
N GLN A 76 5.59 -10.90 -24.16
CA GLN A 76 4.52 -11.49 -23.32
C GLN A 76 3.19 -10.72 -23.39
N LYS A 77 2.98 -9.86 -24.41
CA LYS A 77 1.76 -9.05 -24.52
C LYS A 77 0.70 -9.60 -25.49
N GLU A 78 0.92 -10.71 -26.20
CA GLU A 78 -0.02 -11.14 -27.25
C GLU A 78 -0.48 -12.61 -27.22
N GLU A 79 -0.16 -13.39 -26.20
CA GLU A 79 -0.76 -14.72 -26.00
C GLU A 79 -1.25 -14.86 -24.56
N ASN A 80 -2.50 -14.48 -24.30
CA ASN A 80 -3.37 -14.99 -23.23
C ASN A 80 -4.73 -14.28 -23.27
N GLU A 81 -5.38 -14.32 -24.43
CA GLU A 81 -6.84 -14.18 -24.54
C GLU A 81 -7.33 -15.41 -25.30
N GLU A 82 -7.40 -16.55 -24.62
CA GLU A 82 -8.48 -17.52 -24.83
C GLU A 82 -8.44 -18.62 -23.75
N GLU A 83 -9.65 -18.88 -23.23
CA GLU A 83 -10.06 -20.14 -22.61
C GLU A 83 -9.58 -20.48 -21.20
N ILE A 84 -10.35 -20.06 -20.17
CA ILE A 84 -10.73 -20.96 -19.07
C ILE A 84 -12.18 -20.68 -18.64
N LYS A 85 -13.12 -21.40 -19.28
CA LYS A 85 -14.38 -21.78 -18.63
C LYS A 85 -14.15 -23.14 -17.97
N ASP A 86 -13.74 -23.14 -16.71
CA ASP A 86 -13.80 -24.35 -15.91
C ASP A 86 -14.30 -24.02 -14.50
N ASN A 87 -15.53 -24.43 -14.23
CA ASN A 87 -16.33 -24.06 -13.06
C ASN A 87 -16.00 -24.89 -11.81
N ASN A 88 -14.73 -25.28 -11.66
CA ASN A 88 -14.20 -25.82 -10.42
C ASN A 88 -13.11 -24.87 -9.92
N LYS A 89 -13.52 -23.71 -9.37
CA LYS A 89 -12.67 -22.88 -8.51
C LYS A 89 -12.32 -23.69 -7.27
N PHE A 90 -11.35 -24.60 -7.39
CA PHE A 90 -10.54 -25.03 -6.28
C PHE A 90 -9.88 -23.75 -5.77
N TYR A 91 -10.38 -23.23 -4.65
CA TYR A 91 -9.72 -22.15 -3.95
C TYR A 91 -8.30 -22.62 -3.66
N SER A 92 -7.32 -22.09 -4.39
CA SER A 92 -5.93 -22.26 -4.01
C SER A 92 -5.86 -21.72 -2.58
N SER A 93 -5.41 -22.53 -1.64
CA SER A 93 -5.33 -22.17 -0.22
C SER A 93 -4.28 -21.07 0.07
N GLY A 94 -3.79 -20.41 -0.98
CA GLY A 94 -2.83 -19.32 -0.95
C GLY A 94 -3.49 -17.97 -1.21
N LEU A 95 -3.02 -16.96 -0.47
CA LEU A 95 -3.24 -15.55 -0.75
C LEU A 95 -2.68 -15.22 -2.14
N GLU A 96 -3.54 -14.80 -3.07
CA GLU A 96 -3.16 -14.40 -4.42
C GLU A 96 -2.92 -12.88 -4.52
N ILE A 97 -1.93 -12.46 -5.31
CA ILE A 97 -1.60 -11.03 -5.52
C ILE A 97 -1.75 -10.72 -7.01
N LYS A 98 -2.76 -9.92 -7.37
CA LYS A 98 -3.02 -9.50 -8.76
C LYS A 98 -2.65 -8.03 -8.97
N GLY A 99 -1.87 -7.76 -10.00
CA GLY A 99 -1.41 -6.40 -10.32
C GLY A 99 -0.16 -6.41 -11.20
N ASN A 100 0.43 -5.24 -11.39
CA ASN A 100 1.70 -5.11 -12.11
C ASN A 100 2.88 -5.68 -11.27
N GLU A 101 4.03 -5.94 -11.89
CA GLU A 101 5.16 -6.57 -11.20
C GLU A 101 5.73 -5.72 -10.05
N ASN A 102 5.68 -4.39 -10.16
CA ASN A 102 6.11 -3.50 -9.09
C ASN A 102 5.18 -3.60 -7.87
N PHE A 103 3.87 -3.59 -8.10
CA PHE A 103 2.85 -3.82 -7.08
C PHE A 103 3.04 -5.18 -6.40
N LYS A 104 3.16 -6.26 -7.18
CA LYS A 104 3.40 -7.60 -6.62
C LYS A 104 4.65 -7.62 -5.74
N LYS A 105 5.73 -6.98 -6.17
CA LYS A 105 6.98 -6.86 -5.39
C LYS A 105 6.75 -6.11 -4.08
N GLN A 106 6.05 -4.98 -4.09
CA GLN A 106 5.75 -4.19 -2.88
C GLN A 106 4.88 -4.96 -1.90
N ILE A 107 3.77 -5.56 -2.35
CA ILE A 107 2.90 -6.39 -1.52
C ILE A 107 3.67 -7.58 -0.95
N THR A 108 4.52 -8.23 -1.76
CA THR A 108 5.36 -9.35 -1.31
C THR A 108 6.37 -8.90 -0.24
N GLN A 109 6.99 -7.74 -0.39
CA GLN A 109 7.91 -7.18 0.60
C GLN A 109 7.20 -6.86 1.92
N ALA A 110 6.02 -6.23 1.84
CA ALA A 110 5.18 -5.95 3.00
C ALA A 110 4.78 -7.25 3.74
N LEU A 111 4.30 -8.26 3.02
CA LEU A 111 3.95 -9.57 3.60
C LEU A 111 5.15 -10.29 4.22
N LYS A 112 6.34 -10.17 3.61
CA LYS A 112 7.60 -10.70 4.18
C LYS A 112 7.98 -10.01 5.49
N LEU A 113 7.79 -8.69 5.59
CA LEU A 113 8.00 -7.97 6.85
C LEU A 113 7.07 -8.49 7.94
N ILE A 114 5.77 -8.60 7.65
CA ILE A 114 4.80 -9.15 8.61
C ILE A 114 5.21 -10.56 9.03
N TRP A 115 5.53 -11.44 8.09
CA TRP A 115 5.98 -12.81 8.39
C TRP A 115 7.21 -12.87 9.29
N LEU A 116 8.17 -11.97 9.09
CA LEU A 116 9.43 -11.95 9.83
C LEU A 116 9.24 -11.49 11.28
N TYR A 117 8.39 -10.49 11.51
CA TYR A 117 8.24 -9.84 12.83
C TYR A 117 6.99 -10.30 13.61
N ASP A 118 5.89 -10.68 12.95
CA ASP A 118 4.66 -11.15 13.59
C ASP A 118 3.98 -12.25 12.75
N ARG A 119 4.38 -13.50 12.97
CA ARG A 119 3.82 -14.67 12.26
C ARG A 119 2.33 -14.87 12.51
N ASP A 120 1.84 -14.55 13.70
CA ASP A 120 0.43 -14.72 14.05
C ASP A 120 -0.43 -13.76 13.22
N THR A 121 0.01 -12.52 13.07
CA THR A 121 -0.62 -11.55 12.17
C THR A 121 -0.55 -12.00 10.71
N PHE A 122 0.55 -12.60 10.26
CA PHE A 122 0.62 -13.17 8.90
C PHE A 122 -0.40 -14.30 8.69
N TYR A 123 -0.50 -15.25 9.62
CA TYR A 123 -1.49 -16.33 9.54
C TYR A 123 -2.92 -15.81 9.65
N PHE A 124 -3.14 -14.75 10.44
CA PHE A 124 -4.41 -14.05 10.50
C PHE A 124 -4.79 -13.47 9.13
N ILE A 125 -3.87 -12.81 8.41
CA ILE A 125 -4.12 -12.33 7.05
C ILE A 125 -4.47 -13.50 6.13
N LYS A 126 -3.65 -14.56 6.11
CA LYS A 126 -3.86 -15.72 5.24
C LYS A 126 -5.22 -16.41 5.46
N ARG A 127 -5.76 -16.36 6.68
CA ARG A 127 -7.07 -16.95 7.02
C ARG A 127 -8.26 -16.08 6.57
N ASN A 128 -8.07 -14.76 6.52
CA ASN A 128 -9.17 -13.81 6.33
C ASN A 128 -9.13 -13.09 4.98
N VAL A 129 -8.03 -13.20 4.21
CA VAL A 129 -7.84 -12.56 2.92
C VAL A 129 -7.38 -13.62 1.92
N PHE A 130 -8.06 -13.71 0.78
CA PHE A 130 -7.64 -14.62 -0.30
C PHE A 130 -7.00 -13.89 -1.45
N GLU A 131 -7.29 -12.61 -1.64
CA GLU A 131 -6.77 -11.86 -2.77
C GLU A 131 -6.40 -10.41 -2.43
N ILE A 132 -5.28 -9.94 -2.97
CA ILE A 132 -4.87 -8.54 -2.95
C ILE A 132 -4.75 -8.04 -4.39
N ARG A 133 -5.55 -7.05 -4.77
CA ARG A 133 -5.64 -6.50 -6.14
C ARG A 133 -5.08 -5.09 -6.23
N ASN A 134 -4.36 -4.80 -7.30
CA ASN A 134 -4.03 -3.42 -7.70
C ASN A 134 -5.26 -2.79 -8.35
N GLU A 135 -5.83 -1.76 -7.71
CA GLU A 135 -7.01 -1.06 -8.18
C GLU A 135 -6.82 0.46 -8.12
N ASN A 136 -7.85 1.23 -8.46
CA ASN A 136 -7.77 2.69 -8.42
C ASN A 136 -7.88 3.25 -6.98
N ARG A 137 -8.27 2.42 -6.02
CA ARG A 137 -8.55 2.80 -4.63
C ARG A 137 -8.08 1.72 -3.66
N THR A 138 -7.78 2.13 -2.43
CA THR A 138 -7.51 1.18 -1.35
C THR A 138 -8.79 0.96 -0.56
N THR A 139 -9.24 -0.29 -0.45
CA THR A 139 -10.44 -0.68 0.29
C THR A 139 -10.49 -2.19 0.48
N PHE A 140 -11.31 -2.65 1.42
CA PHE A 140 -11.74 -4.04 1.51
C PHE A 140 -13.12 -4.23 0.86
N TYR A 141 -13.35 -5.37 0.20
CA TYR A 141 -14.67 -5.81 -0.25
C TYR A 141 -14.78 -7.33 -0.40
N LEU A 142 -16.00 -7.83 -0.62
CA LEU A 142 -16.26 -9.24 -0.91
C LEU A 142 -16.60 -9.41 -2.41
N ASP A 143 -15.72 -10.06 -3.16
CA ASP A 143 -15.97 -10.44 -4.56
C ASP A 143 -16.49 -11.88 -4.60
N GLU A 144 -17.74 -12.11 -5.00
CA GLU A 144 -18.33 -13.47 -5.00
C GLU A 144 -18.19 -14.19 -3.63
N LYS A 145 -18.26 -13.45 -2.51
CA LYS A 145 -18.02 -13.91 -1.12
C LYS A 145 -16.55 -14.15 -0.75
N ILE A 146 -15.61 -13.85 -1.64
CA ILE A 146 -14.17 -13.92 -1.40
C ILE A 146 -13.70 -12.56 -0.83
N PRO A 147 -13.06 -12.51 0.34
CA PRO A 147 -12.44 -11.30 0.85
C PRO A 147 -11.25 -10.87 -0.02
N VAL A 148 -11.42 -9.69 -0.62
CA VAL A 148 -10.45 -9.03 -1.49
C VAL A 148 -10.01 -7.72 -0.85
N ILE A 149 -8.71 -7.49 -0.80
CA ILE A 149 -8.13 -6.17 -0.49
C ILE A 149 -7.76 -5.51 -1.81
N ALA A 150 -8.44 -4.43 -2.15
CA ALA A 150 -8.00 -3.49 -3.18
C ALA A 150 -6.98 -2.55 -2.58
N VAL A 151 -5.86 -2.33 -3.28
CA VAL A 151 -4.83 -1.36 -2.90
C VAL A 151 -4.54 -0.49 -4.11
N SER A 152 -4.55 0.84 -3.94
CA SER A 152 -4.21 1.74 -5.04
C SER A 152 -2.72 1.75 -5.35
N GLU A 153 -2.38 1.99 -6.61
CA GLU A 153 -0.97 2.10 -7.02
C GLU A 153 -0.21 3.19 -6.23
N GLU A 154 -0.86 4.30 -5.91
CA GLU A 154 -0.29 5.36 -5.06
C GLU A 154 0.09 4.83 -3.67
N LYS A 155 -0.81 4.07 -3.04
CA LYS A 155 -0.57 3.50 -1.71
C LYS A 155 0.42 2.35 -1.73
N ALA A 156 0.39 1.51 -2.77
CA ALA A 156 1.32 0.40 -2.94
C ALA A 156 2.76 0.87 -3.18
N ASN A 157 2.96 2.05 -3.75
CA ASN A 157 4.28 2.66 -3.97
C ASN A 157 4.84 3.40 -2.74
N GLN A 158 4.14 3.36 -1.60
CA GLN A 158 4.69 3.87 -0.34
C GLN A 158 5.70 2.89 0.26
N SER A 159 6.17 3.16 1.48
CA SER A 159 7.11 2.27 2.15
C SER A 159 6.48 0.88 2.36
N PRO A 160 7.27 -0.21 2.28
CA PRO A 160 6.78 -1.56 2.57
C PRO A 160 6.17 -1.69 3.98
N SER A 161 6.64 -0.90 4.95
CA SER A 161 6.05 -0.82 6.29
C SER A 161 4.63 -0.25 6.27
N TRP A 162 4.42 0.85 5.55
CA TRP A 162 3.10 1.44 5.40
C TRP A 162 2.13 0.46 4.71
N VAL A 163 2.58 -0.17 3.63
CA VAL A 163 1.79 -1.18 2.90
C VAL A 163 1.44 -2.37 3.81
N ALA A 164 2.36 -2.82 4.67
CA ALA A 164 2.07 -3.85 5.66
C ALA A 164 0.95 -3.43 6.61
N GLY A 165 0.97 -2.17 7.07
CA GLY A 165 -0.10 -1.58 7.85
C GLY A 165 -1.46 -1.59 7.13
N ILE A 166 -1.50 -1.18 5.86
CA ILE A 166 -2.72 -1.21 5.03
C ILE A 166 -3.30 -2.62 4.93
N ILE A 167 -2.45 -3.62 4.69
CA ILE A 167 -2.88 -5.02 4.55
C ILE A 167 -3.49 -5.50 5.86
N VAL A 168 -2.86 -5.24 7.01
CA VAL A 168 -3.37 -5.64 8.33
C VAL A 168 -4.69 -4.95 8.66
N HIS A 169 -4.78 -3.65 8.38
CA HIS A 169 -6.00 -2.86 8.57
C HIS A 169 -7.18 -3.48 7.79
N ASN A 170 -6.99 -3.75 6.50
CA ASN A 170 -8.04 -4.33 5.65
C ASN A 170 -8.31 -5.82 5.95
N ALA A 171 -7.31 -6.58 6.39
CA ALA A 171 -7.50 -7.95 6.86
C ALA A 171 -8.36 -8.00 8.13
N TRP A 172 -8.26 -6.98 8.98
CA TRP A 172 -9.13 -6.85 10.15
C TRP A 172 -10.59 -6.62 9.75
N HIS A 173 -10.84 -5.73 8.77
CA HIS A 173 -12.18 -5.55 8.19
C HIS A 173 -12.73 -6.84 7.59
N ALA A 174 -11.88 -7.61 6.88
CA ALA A 174 -12.25 -8.91 6.35
C ALA A 174 -12.67 -9.90 7.44
N TYR A 175 -11.86 -10.02 8.50
CA TYR A 175 -12.18 -10.85 9.66
C TYR A 175 -13.52 -10.46 10.29
N TYR A 176 -13.74 -9.15 10.49
CA TYR A 176 -14.96 -8.64 11.10
C TYR A 176 -16.21 -8.97 10.26
N GLU A 177 -16.16 -8.74 8.95
CA GLU A 177 -17.28 -9.03 8.03
C GLU A 177 -17.54 -10.54 7.88
N LEU A 178 -16.50 -11.37 7.88
CA LEU A 178 -16.65 -12.84 7.90
C LEU A 178 -17.23 -13.33 9.23
N GLY A 179 -16.84 -12.72 10.36
CA GLY A 179 -17.31 -13.06 11.69
C GLY A 179 -18.80 -12.78 11.92
N LYS A 180 -19.32 -11.69 11.35
CA LYS A 180 -20.77 -11.35 11.42
C LYS A 180 -21.66 -12.47 10.89
N LYS A 181 -21.25 -13.14 9.83
CA LYS A 181 -22.02 -14.23 9.20
C LYS A 181 -22.14 -15.46 10.11
N ARG A 182 -21.20 -15.67 11.02
CA ARG A 182 -21.19 -16.83 11.92
C ARG A 182 -22.16 -16.69 13.11
N LYS A 183 -22.53 -15.47 13.50
CA LYS A 183 -23.38 -15.21 14.68
C LYS A 183 -24.88 -15.54 14.48
N LYS A 184 -25.30 -16.10 13.35
CA LYS A 184 -26.73 -16.33 13.03
C LYS A 184 -27.10 -17.80 12.76
N MET A 185 -26.47 -18.78 13.41
CA MET A 185 -27.10 -20.10 13.54
C MET A 185 -27.71 -20.20 14.94
N PRO A 186 -29.03 -19.98 15.10
CA PRO A 186 -29.70 -20.30 16.35
C PRO A 186 -29.44 -21.77 16.65
N GLU A 187 -29.09 -22.08 17.90
CA GLU A 187 -28.96 -23.47 18.35
C GLU A 187 -30.27 -24.18 18.07
N VAL A 188 -30.20 -25.28 17.30
CA VAL A 188 -31.37 -26.12 17.04
C VAL A 188 -31.72 -26.79 18.36
N PRO A 189 -32.87 -26.50 18.97
CA PRO A 189 -33.25 -27.14 20.21
C PRO A 189 -33.39 -28.65 19.95
N PRO A 190 -33.05 -29.50 20.93
CA PRO A 190 -33.26 -30.93 20.81
C PRO A 190 -34.74 -31.26 20.56
N PRO A 191 -35.03 -32.36 19.83
CA PRO A 191 -36.40 -32.74 19.50
C PRO A 191 -37.25 -32.88 20.76
N GLY A 192 -38.39 -32.18 20.80
CA GLY A 192 -39.33 -32.20 21.94
C GLY A 192 -39.20 -31.04 22.92
N GLN A 193 -38.20 -30.16 22.80
CA GLN A 193 -38.18 -28.88 23.51
C GLN A 193 -38.86 -27.79 22.67
N GLU A 194 -39.73 -26.99 23.30
CA GLU A 194 -40.26 -25.77 22.70
C GLU A 194 -39.11 -24.80 22.45
N GLY A 195 -38.58 -24.83 21.23
CA GLY A 195 -37.60 -23.87 20.79
C GLY A 195 -38.16 -22.46 20.82
N SER A 196 -37.36 -21.51 21.28
CA SER A 196 -37.52 -20.07 21.00
C SER A 196 -37.55 -19.75 19.48
N PHE A 197 -37.42 -20.76 18.61
CA PHE A 197 -37.54 -20.76 17.15
C PHE A 197 -38.72 -19.95 16.58
N PHE A 198 -39.77 -19.69 17.36
CA PHE A 198 -40.91 -18.90 16.92
C PHE A 198 -41.00 -17.49 17.51
N LYS A 199 -40.26 -17.16 18.58
CA LYS A 199 -40.31 -15.82 19.19
C LYS A 199 -39.58 -14.75 18.37
N ASP A 200 -38.58 -15.15 17.58
CA ASP A 200 -37.78 -14.23 16.75
C ASP A 200 -38.12 -14.32 15.25
N LYS A 201 -39.15 -15.08 14.83
CA LYS A 201 -39.44 -15.36 13.41
C LYS A 201 -40.03 -14.20 12.62
N PHE A 202 -40.43 -13.13 13.29
CA PHE A 202 -40.86 -11.90 12.65
C PHE A 202 -40.02 -10.75 13.17
N PRO A 203 -38.71 -10.69 12.83
CA PRO A 203 -38.00 -9.43 12.97
C PRO A 203 -38.84 -8.43 12.17
N ASN A 204 -39.26 -7.35 12.81
CA ASN A 204 -40.14 -6.37 12.19
C ASN A 204 -39.50 -6.00 10.83
N PRO A 205 -40.20 -6.20 9.69
CA PRO A 205 -39.61 -5.97 8.36
C PRO A 205 -39.18 -4.50 8.15
N LEU A 206 -39.58 -3.60 9.06
CA LEU A 206 -39.17 -2.20 9.11
C LEU A 206 -38.00 -1.93 10.06
N GLN A 207 -37.61 -2.89 10.91
CA GLN A 207 -36.49 -2.76 11.84
C GLN A 207 -35.19 -2.98 11.06
N ARG A 208 -34.75 -1.92 10.39
CA ARG A 208 -33.41 -1.86 9.81
C ARG A 208 -32.42 -1.91 10.97
N GLU A 209 -31.50 -2.87 10.96
CA GLU A 209 -30.28 -2.82 11.79
C GLU A 209 -29.45 -1.61 11.29
N THR A 210 -29.83 -0.40 11.68
CA THR A 210 -29.08 0.81 11.35
C THR A 210 -27.79 0.76 12.16
N LYS A 211 -26.66 0.47 11.52
CA LYS A 211 -25.35 0.65 12.15
C LYS A 211 -25.27 2.10 12.60
N THR A 212 -25.06 2.33 13.89
CA THR A 212 -24.84 3.69 14.37
C THR A 212 -23.48 4.17 13.89
N LEU A 213 -23.29 5.49 13.76
CA LEU A 213 -21.97 6.05 13.42
C LEU A 213 -20.91 5.62 14.44
N ASN A 214 -21.29 5.45 15.71
CA ASN A 214 -20.42 4.97 16.78
C ASN A 214 -19.92 3.55 16.52
N ASP A 215 -20.77 2.65 16.02
CA ASP A 215 -20.34 1.30 15.67
C ASP A 215 -19.27 1.31 14.57
N LEU A 216 -19.41 2.22 13.59
CA LEU A 216 -18.41 2.40 12.52
C LEU A 216 -17.09 2.91 13.07
N PHE A 217 -17.12 3.88 14.00
CA PHE A 217 -15.92 4.39 14.66
C PHE A 217 -15.21 3.30 15.48
N ASP A 218 -15.94 2.48 16.21
CA ASP A 218 -15.37 1.40 17.02
C ASP A 218 -14.69 0.32 16.15
N ILE A 219 -15.27 0.01 15.00
CA ILE A 219 -14.70 -0.90 14.00
C ILE A 219 -13.37 -0.32 13.48
N GLU A 220 -13.38 0.95 13.10
CA GLU A 220 -12.22 1.63 12.55
C GLU A 220 -11.09 1.86 13.55
N GLU A 221 -11.43 2.15 14.80
CA GLU A 221 -10.47 2.27 15.88
C GLU A 221 -9.74 0.94 16.10
N LYS A 222 -10.46 -0.19 16.09
CA LYS A 222 -9.85 -1.52 16.21
C LYS A 222 -8.96 -1.89 15.02
N ALA A 223 -9.39 -1.59 13.80
CA ALA A 223 -8.58 -1.80 12.60
C ALA A 223 -7.30 -0.94 12.63
N SER A 224 -7.43 0.31 13.07
CA SER A 224 -6.31 1.25 13.24
C SER A 224 -5.34 0.83 14.35
N LEU A 225 -5.84 0.27 15.46
CA LEU A 225 -5.00 -0.31 16.52
C LEU A 225 -4.22 -1.53 16.02
N ALA A 226 -4.84 -2.39 15.22
CA ALA A 226 -4.14 -3.52 14.57
C ALA A 226 -3.02 -3.02 13.64
N GLN A 227 -3.30 -1.96 12.87
CA GLN A 227 -2.32 -1.31 12.00
C GLN A 227 -1.16 -0.69 12.79
N ILE A 228 -1.43 0.04 13.87
CA ILE A 228 -0.40 0.63 14.73
C ILE A 228 0.48 -0.45 15.34
N LYS A 229 -0.14 -1.53 15.85
CA LYS A 229 0.58 -2.65 16.44
C LYS A 229 1.59 -3.23 15.45
N ILE A 230 1.15 -3.59 14.23
CA ILE A 230 2.08 -4.20 13.26
C ILE A 230 3.19 -3.23 12.84
N LEU A 231 2.89 -1.93 12.71
CA LEU A 231 3.89 -0.91 12.39
C LEU A 231 4.95 -0.79 13.49
N GLN A 232 4.55 -0.92 14.76
CA GLN A 232 5.49 -0.96 15.88
C GLN A 232 6.37 -2.21 15.85
N GLU A 233 5.78 -3.39 15.62
CA GLU A 233 6.51 -4.67 15.59
C GLU A 233 7.55 -4.73 14.46
N ILE A 234 7.23 -4.21 13.27
CA ILE A 234 8.19 -4.20 12.14
C ILE A 234 9.25 -3.08 12.24
N GLY A 235 9.18 -2.23 13.27
CA GLY A 235 10.07 -1.07 13.42
C GLY A 235 9.85 0.02 12.36
N ALA A 236 8.59 0.30 12.00
CA ALA A 236 8.25 1.34 11.04
C ALA A 236 8.70 2.74 11.53
N PRO A 237 8.97 3.69 10.61
CA PRO A 237 9.30 5.06 10.98
C PRO A 237 8.25 5.69 11.92
N PRO A 238 8.65 6.40 12.99
CA PRO A 238 7.69 7.03 13.91
C PRO A 238 6.74 8.02 13.24
N SER A 239 7.13 8.60 12.10
CA SER A 239 6.28 9.47 11.30
C SER A 239 5.07 8.74 10.71
N GLU A 240 5.19 7.45 10.35
CA GLU A 240 4.09 6.63 9.85
C GLU A 240 3.11 6.30 10.98
N ILE A 241 3.61 5.89 12.14
CA ILE A 241 2.78 5.60 13.32
C ILE A 241 2.03 6.86 13.76
N LYS A 242 2.72 8.01 13.83
CA LYS A 242 2.10 9.30 14.19
C LYS A 242 0.99 9.73 13.23
N LYS A 243 1.08 9.42 11.94
CA LYS A 243 0.00 9.72 10.97
C LYS A 243 -1.31 9.02 11.32
N ILE A 244 -1.25 7.81 11.89
CA ILE A 244 -2.44 7.04 12.28
C ILE A 244 -2.92 7.48 13.66
N VAL A 245 -2.00 7.62 14.62
CA VAL A 245 -2.34 8.03 16.00
C VAL A 245 -2.99 9.42 16.05
N ASN A 246 -2.50 10.36 15.23
CA ASN A 246 -3.03 11.72 15.21
C ASN A 246 -4.25 11.89 14.28
N ARG A 247 -4.80 10.80 13.74
CA ARG A 247 -5.97 10.85 12.87
C ARG A 247 -7.19 11.28 13.68
N LYS A 248 -7.99 12.20 13.14
CA LYS A 248 -9.28 12.55 13.73
C LYS A 248 -10.24 11.38 13.55
N LYS A 249 -11.01 11.04 14.58
CA LYS A 249 -12.00 9.94 14.52
C LYS A 249 -13.02 10.15 13.40
N ASP A 250 -13.34 11.41 13.09
CA ASP A 250 -14.37 11.80 12.13
C ASP A 250 -13.84 11.90 10.68
N ASP A 251 -12.57 11.60 10.44
CA ASP A 251 -11.94 11.75 9.12
C ASP A 251 -12.17 10.49 8.26
N PHE A 252 -13.29 10.50 7.54
CA PHE A 252 -13.67 9.51 6.52
C PHE A 252 -13.26 9.91 5.10
N SER A 253 -12.33 10.85 4.92
CA SER A 253 -11.97 11.31 3.58
C SER A 253 -11.53 10.16 2.66
N LEU A 254 -11.92 10.26 1.38
CA LEU A 254 -11.66 9.26 0.32
C LEU A 254 -10.17 8.96 0.07
N SER A 255 -9.28 9.77 0.63
CA SER A 255 -7.82 9.54 0.68
C SER A 255 -7.40 8.43 1.66
N HIS A 256 -8.36 7.92 2.44
CA HIS A 256 -8.19 6.82 3.39
C HIS A 256 -8.56 5.47 2.76
N ASP A 257 -8.05 4.40 3.37
CA ASP A 257 -8.06 3.03 2.88
C ASP A 257 -9.45 2.35 2.87
N GLY A 258 -10.55 3.11 2.77
CA GLY A 258 -11.90 2.58 2.67
C GLY A 258 -12.95 3.67 2.44
N ASN A 259 -13.93 3.40 1.57
CA ASN A 259 -15.09 4.26 1.38
C ASN A 259 -16.27 3.69 2.19
N TYR A 260 -16.67 4.40 3.25
CA TYR A 260 -17.84 4.03 4.03
C TYR A 260 -19.09 4.53 3.33
N ILE A 261 -19.69 3.69 2.48
CA ILE A 261 -21.07 3.92 2.07
C ILE A 261 -21.95 3.62 3.29
N VAL A 262 -22.23 4.65 4.09
CA VAL A 262 -23.29 4.61 5.08
C VAL A 262 -24.60 4.65 4.30
N ASN A 263 -25.21 3.48 4.04
CA ASN A 263 -26.57 3.44 3.53
C ASN A 263 -27.51 3.93 4.67
N PRO A 264 -28.26 5.03 4.49
CA PRO A 264 -29.21 5.52 5.48
C PRO A 264 -30.42 4.59 5.67
#